data_AF-A0A135Z3K6-F1
#
_entry.id   AF-A0A135Z3K6-F1
#
_cell.length_a   1.000
_cell.length_b   1.000
_cell.length_c   1.000
_cell.angle_alpha   90.00
_cell.angle_beta   90.00
_cell.angle_gamma   90.00
#
_symmetry.space_group_name_H-M   'P 1'
#
loop_
_entity.id
_entity.type
_entity.pdbx_description
1 polymer ?
#
loop_
_entity_poly.entity_id
_entity_poly.type
_entity_poly.pdbx_seq_one_letter_code
_entity_poly.pdbx_strand_id
1 'polypeptide(L)'
;MERLALQKLIAWNIKPNRKPLIIWGARQVGKTYLVKELFAEKYYKNSYIYIDLKKEDEVRNFCESTANAEKIIEYLSLRFSKPIDESMLLIFDEIQECPNIISSLKYFCQDFRKIRVIATGSMVRIKLHRESRKQNAEKTAKDQFLFPVGKIDQITIYPMTFGEFLLNNNSLLYSKVRESYDAKQALPTEIHNLALNEVYKYLLIGGMPEAVEAYIERKDLLETREILRSLYDNYLADMELYQASSESILRSRLLFENIFRELNKESKNFSAGLIKKDGRTRDFATSIQWLLMTHIVNQSFQLKEHITMPLMQENESNFRLFLCDIGMFSYQSGVNAASFISNERDNTLSGIFFENYVANELSANGLKLFYWRGKSDSELEFIVESNNKLFPIDVKKGRGTLNSLNKFATHNKFEFAIKVSKNNYGYDANQKIATMPFYFMPFVAGDLAAGTLEI
;
A
#
# COMPACT_ATOMS: atom_id res chain seq x y z
N MET A 1 3.38 -12.84 -12.99
CA MET A 1 3.92 -11.46 -12.93
C MET A 1 4.98 -11.34 -11.83
N GLU A 2 6.08 -10.64 -12.08
CA GLU A 2 7.13 -10.34 -11.11
C GLU A 2 6.68 -9.32 -10.05
N ARG A 3 7.17 -9.49 -8.81
CA ARG A 3 6.87 -8.62 -7.66
C ARG A 3 8.15 -8.22 -6.95
N LEU A 4 8.37 -6.92 -6.73
CA LEU A 4 9.55 -6.41 -6.02
C LEU A 4 9.57 -6.86 -4.55
N ALA A 5 8.40 -7.07 -3.95
CA ALA A 5 8.26 -7.60 -2.60
C ALA A 5 8.90 -8.99 -2.41
N LEU A 6 9.16 -9.74 -3.48
CA LEU A 6 9.87 -11.02 -3.41
C LEU A 6 11.26 -10.88 -2.78
N GLN A 7 11.95 -9.75 -3.04
CA GLN A 7 13.25 -9.47 -2.43
C GLN A 7 13.17 -9.35 -0.91
N LYS A 8 12.05 -8.84 -0.37
CA LYS A 8 11.82 -8.78 1.08
C LYS A 8 11.68 -10.18 1.68
N LEU A 9 11.05 -11.13 0.97
CA LEU A 9 10.93 -12.52 1.39
C LEU A 9 12.28 -13.26 1.33
N ILE A 10 13.07 -13.03 0.29
CA ILE A 10 14.42 -13.59 0.17
C ILE A 10 15.30 -13.08 1.32
N ALA A 11 15.29 -11.77 1.57
CA ALA A 11 16.04 -11.16 2.67
C ALA A 11 15.58 -11.69 4.04
N TRP A 12 14.28 -11.90 4.25
CA TRP A 12 13.77 -12.54 5.46
C TRP A 12 14.25 -13.99 5.60
N ASN A 13 14.25 -14.75 4.51
CA ASN A 13 14.58 -16.17 4.49
C ASN A 13 16.02 -16.48 4.96
N ILE A 14 16.95 -15.59 4.64
CA ILE A 14 18.38 -15.74 4.96
C ILE A 14 18.77 -15.17 6.33
N LYS A 15 17.87 -14.47 7.04
CA LYS A 15 18.18 -13.91 8.36
C LYS A 15 18.48 -15.04 9.37
N PRO A 16 19.65 -15.05 10.05
CA PRO A 16 19.97 -16.06 11.07
C PRO A 16 18.97 -16.03 12.22
N ASN A 17 18.51 -14.83 12.56
CA ASN A 17 17.59 -14.54 13.64
C ASN A 17 16.15 -14.33 13.13
N ARG A 18 15.74 -14.99 12.04
CA ARG A 18 14.38 -14.85 11.51
C ARG A 18 13.32 -15.16 12.57
N LYS A 19 12.20 -14.47 12.44
CA LYS A 19 10.96 -14.74 13.16
C LYS A 19 9.92 -15.23 12.17
N PRO A 20 8.84 -15.90 12.60
CA PRO A 20 7.68 -16.11 11.75
C PRO A 20 7.22 -14.79 11.14
N LEU A 21 6.90 -14.82 9.85
CA LEU A 21 6.53 -13.63 9.09
C LEU A 21 5.03 -13.56 8.91
N ILE A 22 4.44 -12.40 9.21
CA ILE A 22 3.07 -12.09 8.80
C ILE A 22 3.07 -11.11 7.63
N ILE A 23 2.32 -11.44 6.59
CA ILE A 23 2.11 -10.60 5.41
C ILE A 23 0.70 -10.03 5.42
N TRP A 24 0.63 -8.70 5.54
CA TRP A 24 -0.57 -7.90 5.49
C TRP A 24 -0.82 -7.33 4.11
N GLY A 25 -2.01 -6.76 3.91
CA GLY A 25 -2.36 -6.01 2.70
C GLY A 25 -3.84 -6.17 2.38
N ALA A 26 -4.35 -5.30 1.51
CA ALA A 26 -5.74 -5.35 1.08
C ALA A 26 -6.06 -6.67 0.36
N ARG A 27 -7.34 -7.00 0.20
CA ARG A 27 -7.72 -8.22 -0.52
C ARG A 27 -7.23 -8.15 -1.97
N GLN A 28 -6.92 -9.29 -2.55
CA GLN A 28 -6.53 -9.39 -3.96
C GLN A 28 -5.27 -8.60 -4.41
N VAL A 29 -4.46 -8.05 -3.51
CA VAL A 29 -3.15 -7.44 -3.86
C VAL A 29 -2.06 -8.47 -4.18
N GLY A 30 -2.40 -9.76 -4.32
CA GLY A 30 -1.47 -10.82 -4.72
C GLY A 30 -0.61 -11.40 -3.59
N LYS A 31 -1.09 -11.38 -2.33
CA LYS A 31 -0.36 -11.97 -1.17
C LYS A 31 -0.09 -13.47 -1.35
N THR A 32 -1.13 -14.25 -1.63
CA THR A 32 -1.05 -15.70 -1.85
C THR A 32 -0.13 -16.01 -3.03
N TYR A 33 -0.28 -15.29 -4.14
CA TYR A 33 0.57 -15.43 -5.31
C TYR A 33 2.05 -15.16 -5.01
N LEU A 34 2.36 -14.09 -4.28
CA LEU A 34 3.73 -13.76 -3.86
C LEU A 34 4.36 -14.88 -3.02
N VAL A 35 3.62 -15.43 -2.05
CA VAL A 35 4.17 -16.43 -1.11
C VAL A 35 4.24 -17.81 -1.75
N LYS A 36 3.16 -18.25 -2.40
CA LYS A 36 3.05 -19.60 -2.94
C LYS A 36 3.74 -19.70 -4.30
N GLU A 37 3.25 -18.95 -5.28
CA GLU A 37 3.66 -19.09 -6.68
C GLU A 37 5.04 -18.50 -6.97
N LEU A 38 5.42 -17.37 -6.36
CA LEU A 38 6.74 -16.77 -6.59
C LEU A 38 7.82 -17.26 -5.62
N PHE A 39 7.53 -17.32 -4.32
CA PHE A 39 8.53 -17.62 -3.31
C PHE A 39 8.66 -19.13 -3.05
N ALA A 40 7.57 -19.81 -2.69
CA ALA A 40 7.62 -21.22 -2.32
C ALA A 40 8.00 -22.13 -3.51
N GLU A 41 7.40 -21.94 -4.68
CA GLU A 41 7.75 -22.72 -5.87
C GLU A 41 9.21 -22.52 -6.33
N LYS A 42 9.77 -21.32 -6.11
CA LYS A 42 11.15 -21.00 -6.51
C LYS A 42 12.19 -21.49 -5.51
N TYR A 43 11.95 -21.35 -4.21
CA TYR A 43 12.95 -21.60 -3.16
C TYR A 43 12.68 -22.84 -2.31
N TYR A 44 11.45 -23.37 -2.33
CA TYR A 44 10.99 -24.50 -1.52
C TYR A 44 10.25 -25.54 -2.35
N LYS A 45 10.58 -25.70 -3.64
CA LYS A 45 9.90 -26.64 -4.53
C LYS A 45 9.75 -28.02 -3.87
N ASN A 46 8.51 -28.51 -3.78
CA ASN A 46 8.10 -29.74 -3.07
C ASN A 46 8.31 -29.77 -1.54
N SER A 47 9.00 -28.77 -0.98
CA SER A 47 9.42 -28.65 0.43
C SER A 47 8.66 -27.54 1.17
N TYR A 48 7.38 -27.37 0.84
CA TYR A 48 6.46 -26.51 1.58
C TYR A 48 5.12 -27.21 1.82
N ILE A 49 4.41 -26.73 2.84
CA ILE A 49 3.01 -27.04 3.11
C ILE A 49 2.24 -25.72 3.06
N TYR A 50 1.22 -25.66 2.21
CA TYR A 50 0.31 -24.53 2.09
C TYR A 50 -1.05 -24.92 2.66
N ILE A 51 -1.54 -24.12 3.60
CA ILE A 51 -2.80 -24.34 4.32
C ILE A 51 -3.66 -23.10 4.13
N ASP A 52 -4.78 -23.25 3.44
CA ASP A 52 -5.82 -22.22 3.36
C ASP A 52 -6.82 -22.46 4.49
N LEU A 53 -6.74 -21.67 5.57
CA LEU A 53 -7.59 -21.86 6.77
C LEU A 53 -9.08 -21.62 6.49
N LYS A 54 -9.43 -21.00 5.36
CA LYS A 54 -10.82 -20.86 4.94
C LYS A 54 -11.38 -22.15 4.34
N LYS A 55 -10.52 -22.98 3.73
CA LYS A 55 -10.92 -24.23 3.04
C LYS A 55 -10.63 -25.49 3.86
N GLU A 56 -9.56 -25.49 4.64
CA GLU A 56 -9.09 -26.64 5.40
C GLU A 56 -9.74 -26.67 6.79
N ASP A 57 -11.03 -27.03 6.83
CA ASP A 57 -11.84 -27.01 8.06
C ASP A 57 -11.24 -27.87 9.18
N GLU A 58 -10.70 -29.05 8.86
CA GLU A 58 -10.06 -29.94 9.83
C GLU A 58 -8.85 -29.29 10.50
N VAL A 59 -7.98 -28.66 9.68
CA VAL A 59 -6.79 -27.97 10.17
C VAL A 59 -7.18 -26.76 11.00
N ARG A 60 -8.17 -25.98 10.54
CA ARG A 60 -8.70 -24.83 11.27
C ARG A 60 -9.24 -25.26 12.64
N ASN A 61 -10.12 -26.26 12.69
CA ASN A 61 -10.73 -26.74 13.92
C ASN A 61 -9.67 -27.26 14.92
N PHE A 62 -8.64 -27.97 14.43
CA PHE A 62 -7.54 -28.41 15.28
C PHE A 62 -6.77 -27.21 15.87
N CYS A 63 -6.39 -26.25 15.03
CA CYS A 63 -5.62 -25.08 15.45
C CYS A 63 -6.44 -24.10 16.30
N GLU A 64 -7.78 -24.13 16.23
CA GLU A 64 -8.65 -23.42 17.17
C GLU A 64 -8.57 -24.01 18.58
N SER A 65 -8.32 -25.31 18.73
CA SER A 65 -8.23 -25.95 20.04
C SER A 65 -6.87 -25.77 20.74
N THR A 66 -5.83 -25.33 20.03
CA THR A 66 -4.48 -25.22 20.60
C THR A 66 -3.62 -24.15 19.94
N ALA A 67 -2.86 -23.41 20.75
CA ALA A 67 -1.79 -22.54 20.27
C ALA A 67 -0.39 -23.18 20.41
N ASN A 68 -0.30 -24.45 20.82
CA ASN A 68 0.97 -25.14 21.01
C ASN A 68 1.58 -25.52 19.64
N ALA A 69 2.74 -24.93 19.31
CA ALA A 69 3.40 -25.15 18.03
C ALA A 69 3.82 -26.62 17.81
N GLU A 70 4.26 -27.34 18.85
CA GLU A 70 4.66 -28.75 18.74
C GLU A 70 3.49 -29.62 18.28
N LYS A 71 2.32 -29.46 18.92
CA LYS A 71 1.09 -30.19 18.55
C LYS A 71 0.63 -29.86 17.13
N ILE A 72 0.73 -28.58 16.75
CA ILE A 72 0.39 -28.13 15.39
C ILE A 72 1.33 -28.78 14.38
N ILE A 73 2.64 -28.77 14.64
CA ILE A 73 3.66 -29.40 13.78
C ILE A 73 3.38 -30.90 13.64
N GLU A 74 3.17 -31.61 14.75
CA GLU A 74 2.89 -33.05 14.74
C GLU A 74 1.63 -33.37 13.91
N TYR A 75 0.53 -32.67 14.17
CA TYR A 75 -0.72 -32.85 13.45
C TYR A 75 -0.57 -32.59 11.95
N LEU A 76 0.06 -31.47 11.57
CA LEU A 76 0.29 -31.14 10.17
C LEU A 76 1.21 -32.16 9.49
N SER A 77 2.24 -32.62 10.18
CA SER A 77 3.18 -33.61 9.64
C SER A 77 2.48 -34.92 9.31
N LEU A 78 1.62 -35.41 10.21
CA LEU A 78 0.78 -36.59 9.99
C LEU A 78 -0.26 -36.36 8.89
N ARG A 79 -0.99 -35.24 8.95
CA ARG A 79 -2.09 -34.93 8.01
C ARG A 79 -1.65 -34.78 6.56
N PHE A 80 -0.47 -34.20 6.35
CA PHE A 80 0.11 -34.01 5.01
C PHE A 80 1.12 -35.10 4.65
N SER A 81 1.36 -36.08 5.53
CA SER A 81 2.33 -37.17 5.34
C SER A 81 3.72 -36.66 4.95
N LYS A 82 4.16 -35.59 5.61
CA LYS A 82 5.45 -34.92 5.36
C LYS A 82 6.14 -34.57 6.67
N PRO A 83 7.41 -34.95 6.90
CA PRO A 83 8.13 -34.48 8.07
C PRO A 83 8.29 -32.96 7.98
N ILE A 84 7.98 -32.26 9.07
CA ILE A 84 8.15 -30.81 9.15
C ILE A 84 9.44 -30.55 9.94
N ASP A 85 10.50 -30.19 9.22
CA ASP A 85 11.81 -29.89 9.78
C ASP A 85 12.32 -28.51 9.33
N GLU A 86 13.61 -28.26 9.51
CA GLU A 86 14.26 -26.98 9.18
C GLU A 86 14.29 -26.68 7.67
N SER A 87 14.09 -27.68 6.81
CA SER A 87 14.02 -27.54 5.35
C SER A 87 12.63 -27.14 4.85
N MET A 88 11.60 -27.32 5.69
CA MET A 88 10.22 -27.09 5.31
C MET A 88 9.78 -25.64 5.54
N LEU A 89 8.99 -25.13 4.58
CA LEU A 89 8.24 -23.89 4.70
C LEU A 89 6.77 -24.19 5.01
N LEU A 90 6.26 -23.65 6.11
CA LEU A 90 4.83 -23.64 6.44
C LEU A 90 4.20 -22.31 6.02
N ILE A 91 3.10 -22.39 5.28
CA ILE A 91 2.33 -21.23 4.84
C ILE A 91 0.90 -21.39 5.37
N PHE A 92 0.48 -20.46 6.23
CA PHE A 92 -0.90 -20.34 6.69
C PHE A 92 -1.55 -19.15 5.99
N ASP A 93 -2.51 -19.40 5.10
CA ASP A 93 -3.28 -18.36 4.43
C ASP A 93 -4.63 -18.11 5.13
N GLU A 94 -5.14 -16.89 4.93
CA GLU A 94 -6.37 -16.37 5.54
C GLU A 94 -6.39 -16.55 7.07
N ILE A 95 -5.30 -16.20 7.76
CA ILE A 95 -5.14 -16.40 9.22
C ILE A 95 -6.18 -15.68 10.07
N GLN A 96 -6.97 -14.75 9.51
CA GLN A 96 -8.13 -14.23 10.24
C GLN A 96 -9.13 -15.34 10.55
N GLU A 97 -9.19 -16.43 9.77
CA GLU A 97 -10.09 -17.54 10.05
C GLU A 97 -9.66 -18.37 11.26
N CYS A 98 -8.39 -18.34 11.65
CA CYS A 98 -7.90 -19.00 12.86
C CYS A 98 -6.95 -18.09 13.67
N PRO A 99 -7.47 -17.18 14.52
CA PRO A 99 -6.65 -16.30 15.35
C PRO A 99 -5.62 -17.05 16.22
N ASN A 100 -5.92 -18.27 16.66
CA ASN A 100 -4.99 -19.06 17.47
C ASN A 100 -3.68 -19.41 16.75
N ILE A 101 -3.67 -19.47 15.42
CA ILE A 101 -2.41 -19.57 14.65
C ILE A 101 -1.53 -18.35 14.90
N ILE A 102 -2.09 -17.14 14.99
CA ILE A 102 -1.32 -15.92 15.28
C ILE A 102 -0.68 -16.01 16.67
N SER A 103 -1.44 -16.46 17.66
CA SER A 103 -0.92 -16.71 19.02
C SER A 103 0.20 -17.76 19.01
N SER A 104 0.04 -18.80 18.17
CA SER A 104 1.03 -19.89 18.05
C SER A 104 2.39 -19.43 17.50
N LEU A 105 2.43 -18.35 16.70
CA LEU A 105 3.67 -17.82 16.12
C LEU A 105 4.71 -17.45 17.18
N LYS A 106 4.26 -17.08 18.39
CA LYS A 106 5.15 -16.90 19.54
C LYS A 106 5.98 -18.16 19.82
N TYR A 107 5.32 -19.31 19.89
CA TYR A 107 5.96 -20.59 20.20
C TYR A 107 6.77 -21.12 19.02
N PHE A 108 6.31 -20.91 17.77
CA PHE A 108 7.16 -21.14 16.60
C PHE A 108 8.46 -20.34 16.66
N CYS A 109 8.42 -19.07 17.10
CA CYS A 109 9.62 -18.25 17.25
C CYS A 109 10.53 -18.69 18.41
N GLN A 110 9.96 -19.18 19.52
CA GLN A 110 10.72 -19.54 20.73
C GLN A 110 11.34 -20.93 20.63
N ASP A 111 10.52 -21.91 20.25
CA ASP A 111 10.84 -23.32 20.42
C ASP A 111 11.22 -23.98 19.07
N PHE A 112 10.65 -23.47 17.97
CA PHE A 112 10.81 -24.04 16.62
C PHE A 112 11.35 -23.03 15.59
N ARG A 113 12.25 -22.14 16.02
CA ARG A 113 12.71 -20.99 15.20
C ARG A 113 13.31 -21.39 13.84
N LYS A 114 13.84 -22.61 13.76
CA LYS A 114 14.44 -23.15 12.54
C LYS A 114 13.40 -23.59 11.50
N ILE A 115 12.13 -23.76 11.88
CA ILE A 115 11.05 -23.97 10.92
C ILE A 115 10.66 -22.61 10.35
N ARG A 116 10.46 -22.54 9.03
CA ARG A 116 10.05 -21.30 8.36
C ARG A 116 8.55 -21.24 8.33
N VAL A 117 8.00 -20.14 8.85
CA VAL A 117 6.55 -19.94 8.92
C VAL A 117 6.21 -18.59 8.31
N ILE A 118 5.36 -18.62 7.30
CA ILE A 118 4.73 -17.43 6.72
C ILE A 118 3.22 -17.54 6.98
N ALA A 119 2.65 -16.44 7.45
CA ALA A 119 1.22 -16.29 7.67
C ALA A 119 0.72 -15.12 6.80
N THR A 120 -0.40 -15.27 6.10
CA THR A 120 -0.99 -14.21 5.28
C THR A 120 -2.41 -13.91 5.74
N GLY A 121 -2.80 -12.63 5.70
CA GLY A 121 -4.16 -12.23 6.05
C GLY A 121 -4.45 -10.78 5.72
N SER A 122 -5.69 -10.50 5.32
CA SER A 122 -6.11 -9.14 4.92
C SER A 122 -6.78 -8.39 6.08
N MET A 123 -7.66 -9.08 6.80
CA MET A 123 -8.64 -8.47 7.72
C MET A 123 -8.35 -8.78 9.19
N VAL A 124 -7.18 -9.35 9.47
CA VAL A 124 -6.84 -9.96 10.76
C VAL A 124 -6.99 -8.97 11.90
N ARG A 125 -6.40 -7.77 11.77
CA ARG A 125 -6.48 -6.74 12.83
C ARG A 125 -7.92 -6.36 13.16
N ILE A 126 -8.82 -6.37 12.18
CA ILE A 126 -10.23 -6.01 12.36
C ILE A 126 -10.99 -7.12 13.08
N LYS A 127 -10.75 -8.38 12.71
CA LYS A 127 -11.39 -9.52 13.39
C LYS A 127 -10.90 -9.64 14.84
N LEU A 128 -9.60 -9.45 15.07
CA LEU A 128 -9.02 -9.40 16.42
C LEU A 128 -9.63 -8.29 17.28
N HIS A 129 -9.78 -7.07 16.74
CA HIS A 129 -10.43 -5.97 17.46
C HIS A 129 -11.92 -6.25 17.79
N ARG A 130 -12.61 -7.01 16.95
CA ARG A 130 -14.01 -7.41 17.20
C ARG A 130 -14.11 -8.49 18.27
N GLU A 131 -13.27 -9.52 18.18
CA GLU A 131 -13.23 -10.61 19.17
C GLU A 131 -12.85 -10.08 20.55
N SER A 132 -11.84 -9.20 20.64
CA SER A 132 -11.47 -8.56 21.92
C SER A 132 -12.59 -7.71 22.53
N ARG A 133 -13.46 -7.10 21.70
CA ARG A 133 -14.61 -6.31 22.18
C ARG A 133 -15.80 -7.18 22.60
N LYS A 134 -16.04 -8.31 21.92
CA LYS A 134 -17.06 -9.29 22.32
C LYS A 134 -16.68 -10.04 23.60
N GLN A 135 -15.38 -10.26 23.83
CA GLN A 135 -14.84 -11.00 24.98
C GLN A 135 -14.77 -10.18 26.29
N ASN A 136 -15.05 -8.88 26.28
CA ASN A 136 -15.14 -8.07 27.51
C ASN A 136 -16.42 -8.33 28.33
N ALA A 137 -17.35 -9.18 27.85
CA ALA A 137 -18.61 -9.45 28.53
C ALA A 137 -18.53 -10.67 29.47
N GLU A 138 -17.76 -11.72 29.17
CA GLU A 138 -17.64 -12.91 30.04
C GLU A 138 -16.29 -13.65 29.87
N LYS A 139 -15.51 -13.70 30.96
CA LYS A 139 -14.54 -14.74 31.41
C LYS A 139 -13.01 -14.54 31.42
N THR A 140 -12.46 -15.33 32.35
CA THR A 140 -11.11 -15.68 32.83
C THR A 140 -9.91 -15.58 31.87
N ALA A 141 -8.75 -15.28 32.47
CA ALA A 141 -7.44 -15.03 31.83
C ALA A 141 -6.85 -16.12 30.89
N LYS A 142 -7.50 -17.28 30.70
CA LYS A 142 -7.01 -18.37 29.83
C LYS A 142 -7.45 -18.25 28.36
N ASP A 143 -8.48 -17.46 28.07
CA ASP A 143 -9.05 -17.33 26.72
C ASP A 143 -8.66 -16.02 26.03
N GLN A 144 -7.71 -15.27 26.61
CA GLN A 144 -7.30 -13.98 26.05
C GLN A 144 -6.39 -14.19 24.85
N PHE A 145 -6.88 -13.79 23.67
CA PHE A 145 -6.03 -13.70 22.47
C PHE A 145 -4.78 -12.86 22.76
N LEU A 146 -3.61 -13.41 22.48
CA LEU A 146 -2.31 -12.78 22.74
C LEU A 146 -1.58 -12.55 21.42
N PHE A 147 -1.55 -11.30 20.97
CA PHE A 147 -0.75 -10.94 19.81
C PHE A 147 0.76 -11.12 20.12
N PRO A 148 1.54 -11.81 19.27
CA PRO A 148 2.93 -12.21 19.56
C PRO A 148 3.93 -11.05 19.40
N VAL A 149 3.77 -9.99 20.20
CA VAL A 149 4.62 -8.79 20.16
C VAL A 149 6.09 -9.17 20.36
N GLY A 150 6.96 -8.68 19.47
CA GLY A 150 8.39 -8.97 19.50
C GLY A 150 8.81 -10.36 18.99
N LYS A 151 7.86 -11.24 18.67
CA LYS A 151 8.11 -12.63 18.21
C LYS A 151 7.73 -12.89 16.76
N ILE A 152 7.34 -11.86 16.02
CA ILE A 152 7.03 -11.92 14.59
C ILE A 152 7.73 -10.80 13.82
N ASP A 153 7.98 -11.04 12.54
CA ASP A 153 8.27 -10.01 11.55
C ASP A 153 6.98 -9.69 10.77
N GLN A 154 6.87 -8.48 10.23
CA GLN A 154 5.68 -8.04 9.49
C GLN A 154 6.07 -7.33 8.20
N ILE A 155 5.36 -7.63 7.11
CA ILE A 155 5.45 -6.92 5.84
C ILE A 155 4.03 -6.60 5.38
N THR A 156 3.82 -5.41 4.82
CA THR A 156 2.57 -5.06 4.14
C THR A 156 2.80 -5.06 2.64
N ILE A 157 1.89 -5.70 1.91
CA ILE A 157 1.85 -5.73 0.45
C ILE A 157 0.76 -4.78 -0.03
N TYR A 158 1.12 -3.96 -0.99
CA TYR A 158 0.25 -2.99 -1.65
C TYR A 158 -0.10 -3.48 -3.06
N PRO A 159 -1.06 -2.84 -3.75
CA PRO A 159 -1.18 -2.95 -5.20
C PRO A 159 0.18 -2.74 -5.88
N MET A 160 0.36 -3.34 -7.05
CA MET A 160 1.60 -3.24 -7.82
C MET A 160 1.93 -1.78 -8.09
N THR A 161 3.15 -1.35 -7.81
CA THR A 161 3.63 0.00 -8.15
C THR A 161 3.71 0.19 -9.67
N PHE A 162 3.84 1.43 -10.14
CA PHE A 162 4.13 1.68 -11.55
C PHE A 162 5.42 0.99 -12.00
N GLY A 163 6.42 0.90 -11.12
CA GLY A 163 7.66 0.18 -11.41
C GLY A 163 7.42 -1.31 -11.67
N GLU A 164 6.58 -1.96 -10.85
CA GLU A 164 6.17 -3.35 -11.07
C GLU A 164 5.31 -3.51 -12.33
N PHE A 165 4.38 -2.59 -12.59
CA PHE A 165 3.59 -2.58 -13.83
C PHE A 165 4.49 -2.48 -15.07
N LEU A 166 5.40 -1.51 -15.10
CA LEU A 166 6.30 -1.28 -16.24
C LEU A 166 7.26 -2.45 -16.44
N LEU A 167 7.79 -3.03 -15.35
CA LEU A 167 8.64 -4.22 -15.41
C LEU A 167 7.95 -5.39 -16.10
N ASN A 168 6.67 -5.63 -15.79
CA ASN A 168 5.90 -6.74 -16.35
C ASN A 168 5.33 -6.44 -17.75
N ASN A 169 5.01 -5.18 -18.06
CA ASN A 169 4.45 -4.79 -19.35
C ASN A 169 5.53 -4.53 -20.42
N ASN A 170 6.65 -3.92 -20.05
CA ASN A 170 7.75 -3.58 -20.95
C ASN A 170 9.08 -3.50 -20.19
N SER A 171 9.71 -4.66 -19.97
CA SER A 171 10.96 -4.80 -19.21
C SER A 171 12.15 -4.04 -19.81
N LEU A 172 12.19 -3.86 -21.14
CA LEU A 172 13.22 -3.07 -21.83
C LEU A 172 13.08 -1.59 -21.49
N LEU A 173 11.86 -1.04 -21.56
CA LEU A 173 11.59 0.33 -21.18
C LEU A 173 11.84 0.55 -19.69
N TYR A 174 11.43 -0.38 -18.82
CA TYR A 174 11.76 -0.35 -17.39
C TYR A 174 13.26 -0.23 -17.17
N SER A 175 14.05 -1.09 -17.83
CA SER A 175 15.51 -1.10 -17.70
C SER A 175 16.12 0.24 -18.14
N LYS A 176 15.62 0.81 -19.25
CA LYS A 176 16.12 2.10 -19.73
C LYS A 176 15.74 3.27 -18.82
N VAL A 177 14.53 3.26 -18.27
CA VAL A 177 14.09 4.25 -17.28
C VAL A 177 14.95 4.16 -16.02
N ARG A 178 15.21 2.94 -15.53
CA ARG A 178 16.06 2.71 -14.36
C ARG A 178 17.49 3.18 -14.58
N GLU A 179 18.11 2.83 -15.71
CA GLU A 179 19.45 3.30 -16.08
C GLU A 179 19.52 4.83 -16.09
N SER A 180 18.52 5.50 -16.67
CA SER A 180 18.45 6.96 -16.70
C SER A 180 18.29 7.58 -15.31
N TYR A 181 17.54 6.93 -14.42
CA TYR A 181 17.38 7.34 -13.03
C TYR A 181 18.70 7.21 -12.27
N ASP A 182 19.34 6.04 -12.32
CA ASP A 182 20.61 5.75 -11.65
C ASP A 182 21.73 6.69 -12.15
N ALA A 183 21.73 6.99 -13.46
CA ALA A 183 22.68 7.91 -14.07
C ALA A 183 22.35 9.40 -13.85
N LYS A 184 21.21 9.74 -13.24
CA LYS A 184 20.74 11.12 -13.03
C LYS A 184 20.70 11.90 -14.35
N GLN A 185 20.08 11.31 -15.36
CA GLN A 185 20.04 11.87 -16.72
C GLN A 185 18.63 11.93 -17.29
N ALA A 186 18.44 12.89 -18.20
CA ALA A 186 17.22 13.00 -18.98
C ALA A 186 17.17 11.92 -20.06
N LEU A 187 15.98 11.33 -20.27
CA LEU A 187 15.76 10.40 -21.37
C LEU A 187 15.70 11.16 -22.71
N PRO A 188 16.12 10.56 -23.84
CA PRO A 188 15.77 11.08 -25.16
C PRO A 188 14.26 11.30 -25.29
N THR A 189 13.84 12.38 -25.97
CA THR A 189 12.44 12.82 -26.05
C THR A 189 11.46 11.72 -26.42
N GLU A 190 11.81 10.88 -27.41
CA GLU A 190 10.94 9.77 -27.83
C GLU A 190 10.75 8.72 -26.73
N ILE A 191 11.82 8.38 -26.01
CA ILE A 191 11.77 7.40 -24.91
C ILE A 191 11.02 8.00 -23.71
N HIS A 192 11.23 9.29 -23.42
CA HIS A 192 10.47 10.02 -22.41
C HIS A 192 8.96 9.98 -22.68
N ASN A 193 8.55 10.20 -23.93
CA ASN A 193 7.13 10.12 -24.33
C ASN A 193 6.57 8.70 -24.20
N LEU A 194 7.34 7.67 -24.55
CA LEU A 194 6.96 6.27 -24.33
C LEU A 194 6.75 5.97 -22.84
N ALA A 195 7.69 6.36 -21.98
CA ALA A 195 7.58 6.16 -20.54
C ALA A 195 6.38 6.90 -19.93
N LEU A 196 6.12 8.15 -20.36
CA LEU A 196 4.94 8.88 -19.94
C LEU A 196 3.65 8.19 -20.39
N ASN A 197 3.56 7.70 -21.63
CA ASN A 197 2.38 6.98 -22.10
C ASN A 197 2.05 5.78 -21.22
N GLU A 198 3.05 5.06 -20.72
CA GLU A 198 2.84 3.98 -19.76
C GLU A 198 2.34 4.48 -18.40
N VAL A 199 2.79 5.64 -17.92
CA VAL A 199 2.23 6.27 -16.71
C VAL A 199 0.74 6.55 -16.88
N TYR A 200 0.31 7.17 -17.99
CA TYR A 200 -1.11 7.48 -18.19
C TYR A 200 -1.98 6.23 -18.33
N LYS A 201 -1.47 5.16 -18.96
CA LYS A 201 -2.13 3.86 -18.96
C LYS A 201 -2.26 3.31 -17.54
N TYR A 202 -1.19 3.37 -16.76
CA TYR A 202 -1.19 2.91 -15.37
C TYR A 202 -2.16 3.72 -14.49
N LEU A 203 -2.33 5.04 -14.71
CA LEU A 203 -3.36 5.83 -14.02
C LEU A 203 -4.76 5.25 -14.24
N LEU A 204 -5.04 4.68 -15.42
CA LEU A 204 -6.32 4.05 -15.75
C LEU A 204 -6.42 2.61 -15.21
N ILE A 205 -5.34 1.83 -15.34
CA ILE A 205 -5.31 0.38 -15.03
C ILE A 205 -5.16 0.13 -13.52
N GLY A 206 -4.39 0.94 -12.82
CA GLY A 206 -4.02 0.70 -11.43
C GLY A 206 -2.97 -0.41 -11.27
N GLY A 207 -2.81 -0.81 -10.01
CA GLY A 207 -1.86 -1.83 -9.55
C GLY A 207 -2.53 -3.12 -9.06
N MET A 208 -3.85 -3.23 -9.10
CA MET A 208 -4.52 -4.49 -8.75
C MET A 208 -4.06 -5.61 -9.69
N PRO A 209 -3.47 -6.71 -9.19
CA PRO A 209 -2.86 -7.74 -10.02
C PRO A 209 -3.77 -8.30 -11.12
N GLU A 210 -5.03 -8.59 -10.83
CA GLU A 210 -5.98 -9.12 -11.82
C GLU A 210 -6.20 -8.14 -13.00
N ALA A 211 -6.32 -6.84 -12.69
CA ALA A 211 -6.46 -5.79 -13.70
C ALA A 211 -5.17 -5.63 -14.52
N VAL A 212 -4.01 -5.69 -13.87
CA VAL A 212 -2.70 -5.61 -14.52
C VAL A 212 -2.49 -6.82 -15.45
N GLU A 213 -2.81 -8.03 -15.00
CA GLU A 213 -2.69 -9.26 -15.77
C GLU A 213 -3.55 -9.24 -17.02
N ALA A 214 -4.84 -8.90 -16.88
CA ALA A 214 -5.75 -8.79 -18.02
C ALA A 214 -5.24 -7.79 -19.07
N TYR A 215 -4.73 -6.63 -18.63
CA TYR A 215 -4.14 -5.66 -19.56
C TYR A 215 -2.86 -6.20 -20.23
N ILE A 216 -1.97 -6.84 -19.49
CA ILE A 216 -0.71 -7.34 -20.03
C ILE A 216 -0.97 -8.43 -21.08
N GLU A 217 -1.89 -9.35 -20.81
CA GLU A 217 -2.23 -10.47 -21.69
C GLU A 217 -3.03 -10.05 -22.93
N ARG A 218 -4.07 -9.23 -22.76
CA ARG A 218 -5.07 -8.96 -23.81
C ARG A 218 -4.98 -7.56 -24.40
N LYS A 219 -4.26 -6.64 -23.75
CA LYS A 219 -4.22 -5.20 -24.08
C LYS A 219 -5.61 -4.54 -24.10
N ASP A 220 -6.59 -5.14 -23.42
CA ASP A 220 -7.97 -4.70 -23.39
C ASP A 220 -8.24 -3.81 -22.16
N LEU A 221 -8.45 -2.52 -22.41
CA LEU A 221 -8.74 -1.53 -21.37
C LEU A 221 -10.19 -1.56 -20.90
N LEU A 222 -11.12 -2.09 -21.72
CA LEU A 222 -12.52 -2.24 -21.34
C LEU A 222 -12.65 -3.38 -20.33
N GLU A 223 -12.06 -4.53 -20.63
CA GLU A 223 -12.01 -5.67 -19.71
C GLU A 223 -11.33 -5.28 -18.39
N THR A 224 -10.20 -4.58 -18.46
CA THR A 224 -9.50 -4.06 -17.28
C THR A 224 -10.43 -3.19 -16.41
N ARG A 225 -11.25 -2.33 -17.04
CA ARG A 225 -12.20 -1.46 -16.33
C ARG A 225 -13.34 -2.24 -15.69
N GLU A 226 -13.82 -3.29 -16.34
CA GLU A 226 -14.85 -4.19 -15.80
C GLU A 226 -14.35 -4.97 -14.58
N ILE A 227 -13.09 -5.45 -14.64
CA ILE A 227 -12.40 -6.04 -13.48
C ILE A 227 -12.34 -5.01 -12.36
N LEU A 228 -11.81 -3.80 -12.59
CA LEU A 228 -11.73 -2.76 -11.57
C LEU A 228 -13.09 -2.41 -10.95
N ARG A 229 -14.17 -2.38 -11.75
CA ARG A 229 -15.54 -2.21 -11.25
C ARG A 229 -15.91 -3.34 -10.30
N SER A 230 -15.74 -4.59 -10.72
CA SER A 230 -16.04 -5.75 -9.89
C SER A 230 -15.24 -5.74 -8.58
N LEU A 231 -13.94 -5.41 -8.64
CA LEU A 231 -13.07 -5.28 -7.48
C LEU A 231 -13.57 -4.20 -6.51
N TYR A 232 -13.94 -3.04 -7.04
CA TYR A 232 -14.46 -1.92 -6.27
C TYR A 232 -15.78 -2.29 -5.57
N ASP A 233 -16.71 -2.93 -6.29
CA ASP A 233 -17.99 -3.40 -5.74
C ASP A 233 -17.80 -4.49 -4.68
N ASN A 234 -16.83 -5.39 -4.86
CA ASN A 234 -16.47 -6.41 -3.88
C ASN A 234 -15.92 -5.78 -2.58
N TYR A 235 -15.11 -4.73 -2.67
CA TYR A 235 -14.67 -3.99 -1.47
C TYR A 235 -15.83 -3.35 -0.73
N LEU A 236 -16.81 -2.79 -1.44
CA LEU A 236 -18.02 -2.24 -0.83
C LEU A 236 -18.84 -3.32 -0.14
N ALA A 237 -19.00 -4.50 -0.75
CA ALA A 237 -19.69 -5.64 -0.15
C ALA A 237 -18.97 -6.14 1.12
N ASP A 238 -17.64 -6.19 1.12
CA ASP A 238 -16.84 -6.59 2.28
C ASP A 238 -17.03 -5.67 3.49
N MET A 239 -17.32 -4.38 3.27
CA MET A 239 -17.59 -3.43 4.36
C MET A 239 -18.81 -3.83 5.20
N GLU A 240 -19.75 -4.56 4.62
CA GLU A 240 -20.98 -5.03 5.28
C GLU A 240 -20.70 -6.20 6.22
N LEU A 241 -19.73 -7.06 5.88
CA LEU A 241 -19.36 -8.24 6.67
C LEU A 241 -18.58 -7.87 7.94
N TYR A 242 -17.74 -6.83 7.85
CA TYR A 242 -16.68 -6.57 8.83
C TYR A 242 -16.87 -5.33 9.73
N GLN A 243 -18.02 -4.65 9.68
CA GLN A 243 -18.33 -3.55 10.61
C GLN A 243 -19.40 -3.87 11.67
N ALA A 244 -19.29 -3.26 12.84
CA ALA A 244 -20.04 -3.67 14.03
C ALA A 244 -21.49 -3.15 14.09
N SER A 245 -21.82 -2.12 13.32
CA SER A 245 -23.17 -1.53 13.28
C SER A 245 -23.55 -1.13 11.86
N SER A 246 -24.86 -1.17 11.55
CA SER A 246 -25.40 -0.72 10.26
C SER A 246 -25.01 0.72 9.93
N GLU A 247 -24.90 1.57 10.95
CA GLU A 247 -24.44 2.95 10.76
C GLU A 247 -22.96 3.02 10.37
N SER A 248 -22.09 2.21 10.97
CA SER A 248 -20.67 2.17 10.57
C SER A 248 -20.52 1.66 9.14
N ILE A 249 -21.29 0.62 8.78
CA ILE A 249 -21.36 0.09 7.40
C ILE A 249 -21.68 1.22 6.42
N LEU A 250 -22.81 1.93 6.66
CA LEU A 250 -23.24 3.03 5.81
C LEU A 250 -22.19 4.14 5.73
N ARG A 251 -21.60 4.55 6.86
CA ARG A 251 -20.59 5.62 6.91
C ARG A 251 -19.32 5.24 6.14
N SER A 252 -18.82 4.02 6.27
CA SER A 252 -17.62 3.58 5.55
C SER A 252 -17.85 3.43 4.06
N ARG A 253 -19.02 2.92 3.65
CA ARG A 253 -19.41 2.86 2.24
C ARG A 253 -19.47 4.25 1.62
N LEU A 254 -20.23 5.15 2.24
CA LEU A 254 -20.35 6.54 1.79
C LEU A 254 -19.00 7.26 1.76
N LEU A 255 -18.16 7.05 2.77
CA LEU A 255 -16.82 7.63 2.80
C LEU A 255 -15.98 7.10 1.65
N PHE A 256 -15.93 5.78 1.46
CA PHE A 256 -15.16 5.16 0.39
C PHE A 256 -15.61 5.66 -0.98
N GLU A 257 -16.92 5.71 -1.23
CA GLU A 257 -17.55 6.20 -2.47
C GLU A 257 -17.27 7.68 -2.78
N ASN A 258 -16.94 8.49 -1.78
CA ASN A 258 -16.72 9.93 -1.94
C ASN A 258 -15.25 10.37 -1.92
N ILE A 259 -14.26 9.45 -1.88
CA ILE A 259 -12.84 9.83 -1.79
C ILE A 259 -12.41 10.74 -2.96
N PHE A 260 -12.79 10.43 -4.20
CA PHE A 260 -12.53 11.28 -5.36
C PHE A 260 -13.12 12.68 -5.19
N ARG A 261 -14.38 12.75 -4.74
CA ARG A 261 -15.08 14.02 -4.50
C ARG A 261 -14.43 14.84 -3.39
N GLU A 262 -13.95 14.18 -2.34
CA GLU A 262 -13.19 14.79 -1.24
C GLU A 262 -11.85 15.35 -1.71
N LEU A 263 -11.16 14.71 -2.65
CA LEU A 263 -9.91 15.22 -3.19
C LEU A 263 -10.12 16.30 -4.26
N ASN A 264 -11.25 16.29 -4.98
CA ASN A 264 -11.49 17.21 -6.10
C ASN A 264 -12.07 18.58 -5.70
N LYS A 265 -12.36 18.81 -4.41
CA LYS A 265 -12.78 20.13 -3.89
C LYS A 265 -11.57 21.04 -3.65
N GLU A 266 -11.80 22.34 -3.50
CA GLU A 266 -10.75 23.34 -3.27
C GLU A 266 -9.86 22.99 -2.06
N SER A 267 -10.48 22.72 -0.91
CA SER A 267 -9.76 22.23 0.28
C SER A 267 -9.82 20.71 0.32
N LYS A 268 -8.76 20.04 -0.11
CA LYS A 268 -8.64 18.56 -0.16
C LYS A 268 -8.74 17.86 1.21
N ASN A 269 -8.75 18.61 2.30
CA ASN A 269 -8.91 18.07 3.65
C ASN A 269 -10.28 17.44 3.83
N PHE A 270 -10.32 16.26 4.45
CA PHE A 270 -11.54 15.49 4.69
C PHE A 270 -12.61 16.34 5.39
N SER A 271 -13.84 16.30 4.84
CA SER A 271 -14.99 17.01 5.41
C SER A 271 -16.20 16.09 5.54
N ALA A 272 -16.49 15.68 6.76
CA ALA A 272 -17.66 14.85 7.07
C ALA A 272 -18.98 15.42 6.54
N GLY A 273 -19.12 16.75 6.47
CA GLY A 273 -20.31 17.44 5.95
C GLY A 273 -20.60 17.20 4.47
N LEU A 274 -19.58 16.84 3.66
CA LEU A 274 -19.76 16.51 2.24
C LEU A 274 -20.34 15.10 2.05
N ILE A 275 -20.05 14.21 3.00
CA ILE A 275 -20.51 12.81 2.99
C ILE A 275 -21.91 12.71 3.61
N LYS A 276 -22.11 13.37 4.76
CA LYS A 276 -23.40 13.39 5.47
C LYS A 276 -23.64 14.80 5.98
N LYS A 277 -24.80 15.37 5.62
CA LYS A 277 -25.24 16.67 6.14
C LYS A 277 -25.18 16.67 7.68
N ASP A 278 -24.61 17.73 8.25
CA ASP A 278 -24.37 17.92 9.69
C ASP A 278 -23.43 16.88 10.34
N GLY A 279 -22.75 16.05 9.54
CA GLY A 279 -21.78 15.07 10.02
C GLY A 279 -20.50 15.73 10.54
N ARG A 280 -19.97 15.21 11.66
CA ARG A 280 -18.69 15.64 12.23
C ARG A 280 -17.60 14.62 11.91
N THR A 281 -16.35 15.06 11.78
CA THR A 281 -15.20 14.18 11.51
C THR A 281 -15.11 13.01 12.49
N ARG A 282 -15.38 13.25 13.78
CA ARG A 282 -15.39 12.22 14.83
C ARG A 282 -16.39 11.08 14.56
N ASP A 283 -17.47 11.36 13.84
CA ASP A 283 -18.51 10.38 13.52
C ASP A 283 -17.99 9.34 12.51
N PHE A 284 -16.98 9.70 11.72
CA PHE A 284 -16.34 8.83 10.74
C PHE A 284 -15.05 8.19 11.25
N ALA A 285 -14.63 8.44 12.49
CA ALA A 285 -13.35 7.95 13.02
C ALA A 285 -13.22 6.42 12.93
N THR A 286 -14.28 5.68 13.29
CA THR A 286 -14.29 4.20 13.19
C THR A 286 -14.24 3.71 11.75
N SER A 287 -14.94 4.39 10.85
CA SER A 287 -14.95 4.11 9.41
C SER A 287 -13.57 4.33 8.78
N ILE A 288 -12.95 5.47 9.07
CA ILE A 288 -11.59 5.81 8.62
C ILE A 288 -10.60 4.77 9.15
N GLN A 289 -10.67 4.46 10.45
CA GLN A 289 -9.79 3.46 11.06
C GLN A 289 -9.95 2.09 10.38
N TRP A 290 -11.18 1.68 10.08
CA TRP A 290 -11.44 0.44 9.35
C TRP A 290 -10.75 0.44 7.98
N LEU A 291 -10.97 1.50 7.19
CA LEU A 291 -10.39 1.67 5.84
C LEU A 291 -8.86 1.67 5.82
N LEU A 292 -8.24 2.24 6.85
CA LEU A 292 -6.78 2.21 7.04
C LEU A 292 -6.29 0.83 7.44
N MET A 293 -7.00 0.14 8.33
CA MET A 293 -6.65 -1.22 8.75
C MET A 293 -6.80 -2.26 7.64
N THR A 294 -7.69 -2.03 6.66
CA THR A 294 -7.84 -2.88 5.47
C THR A 294 -6.84 -2.55 4.36
N HIS A 295 -6.04 -1.49 4.52
CA HIS A 295 -5.07 -1.01 3.53
C HIS A 295 -5.69 -0.59 2.19
N ILE A 296 -6.97 -0.17 2.17
CA ILE A 296 -7.63 0.29 0.93
C ILE A 296 -7.55 1.81 0.73
N VAL A 297 -7.09 2.53 1.77
CA VAL A 297 -6.93 4.00 1.76
C VAL A 297 -5.61 4.37 2.44
N ASN A 298 -4.96 5.42 1.94
CA ASN A 298 -3.79 6.07 2.51
C ASN A 298 -4.19 7.42 3.11
N GLN A 299 -3.70 7.72 4.31
CA GLN A 299 -4.00 8.99 5.00
C GLN A 299 -2.76 9.89 5.03
N SER A 300 -2.95 11.17 4.66
CA SER A 300 -1.92 12.21 4.75
C SER A 300 -2.32 13.29 5.75
N PHE A 301 -1.44 13.63 6.68
CA PHE A 301 -1.71 14.62 7.74
C PHE A 301 -1.09 15.98 7.46
N GLN A 302 -1.72 17.04 7.94
CA GLN A 302 -1.14 18.37 7.91
C GLN A 302 0.04 18.48 8.88
N LEU A 303 1.15 19.05 8.41
CA LEU A 303 2.22 19.53 9.27
C LEU A 303 1.99 20.98 9.68
N LYS A 304 2.53 21.34 10.85
CA LYS A 304 2.64 22.73 11.28
C LYS A 304 3.57 23.53 10.34
N GLU A 305 3.40 24.85 10.33
CA GLU A 305 4.14 25.76 9.43
C GLU A 305 5.66 25.64 9.60
N HIS A 306 6.15 25.60 10.85
CA HIS A 306 7.54 25.30 11.20
C HIS A 306 7.70 23.84 11.61
N ILE A 307 8.25 23.03 10.73
CA ILE A 307 8.41 21.59 10.88
C ILE A 307 9.46 21.28 11.95
N THR A 308 9.15 20.28 12.78
CA THR A 308 10.11 19.64 13.68
C THR A 308 10.24 18.18 13.29
N MET A 309 11.42 17.60 13.50
CA MET A 309 11.67 16.17 13.32
C MET A 309 11.59 15.44 14.68
N PRO A 310 11.03 14.23 14.73
CA PRO A 310 10.40 13.52 13.62
C PRO A 310 9.08 14.18 13.18
N LEU A 311 8.67 13.98 11.93
CA LEU A 311 7.40 14.51 11.42
C LEU A 311 6.22 14.04 12.27
N MET A 312 5.42 15.01 12.74
CA MET A 312 4.20 14.77 13.51
C MET A 312 3.07 15.62 12.96
N GLN A 313 1.86 15.05 12.97
CA GLN A 313 0.65 15.75 12.59
C GLN A 313 0.39 16.95 13.51
N GLU A 314 -0.02 18.08 12.93
CA GLU A 314 -0.40 19.28 13.69
C GLU A 314 -1.68 19.06 14.50
N ASN A 315 -2.66 18.40 13.89
CA ASN A 315 -3.91 18.00 14.52
C ASN A 315 -4.51 16.76 13.83
N GLU A 316 -5.43 16.08 14.51
CA GLU A 316 -6.13 14.89 13.98
C GLU A 316 -7.26 15.22 13.00
N SER A 317 -7.67 16.49 12.90
CA SER A 317 -8.81 16.93 12.10
C SER A 317 -8.46 17.20 10.64
N ASN A 318 -7.22 17.62 10.36
CA ASN A 318 -6.76 18.04 9.04
C ASN A 318 -5.95 16.94 8.38
N PHE A 319 -6.63 16.10 7.61
CA PHE A 319 -6.02 15.05 6.83
C PHE A 319 -6.69 14.88 5.48
N ARG A 320 -6.00 14.19 4.57
CA ARG A 320 -6.48 13.80 3.24
C ARG A 320 -6.50 12.29 3.15
N LEU A 321 -7.44 11.77 2.37
CA LEU A 321 -7.58 10.34 2.10
C LEU A 321 -7.33 10.10 0.62
N PHE A 322 -6.43 9.17 0.31
CA PHE A 322 -6.09 8.75 -1.05
C PHE A 322 -6.46 7.27 -1.20
N LEU A 323 -7.05 6.88 -2.33
CA LEU A 323 -7.30 5.46 -2.59
C LEU A 323 -5.98 4.72 -2.80
N CYS A 324 -5.85 3.51 -2.27
CA CYS A 324 -4.58 2.75 -2.37
C CYS A 324 -4.24 2.31 -3.80
N ASP A 325 -5.21 2.36 -4.71
CA ASP A 325 -5.10 1.94 -6.10
C ASP A 325 -5.59 3.05 -7.03
N ILE A 326 -4.75 3.43 -8.00
CA ILE A 326 -5.07 4.54 -8.90
C ILE A 326 -6.10 4.14 -9.98
N GLY A 327 -6.19 2.85 -10.33
CA GLY A 327 -7.21 2.33 -11.24
C GLY A 327 -8.61 2.40 -10.62
N MET A 328 -8.74 2.04 -9.33
CA MET A 328 -9.97 2.25 -8.56
C MET A 328 -10.34 3.73 -8.44
N PHE A 329 -9.35 4.60 -8.22
CA PHE A 329 -9.58 6.05 -8.21
C PHE A 329 -10.07 6.56 -9.56
N SER A 330 -9.50 6.06 -10.67
CA SER A 330 -9.97 6.33 -12.03
C SER A 330 -11.37 5.81 -12.29
N TYR A 331 -11.72 4.62 -11.82
CA TYR A 331 -13.09 4.12 -11.88
C TYR A 331 -14.06 5.04 -11.11
N GLN A 332 -13.74 5.37 -9.86
CA GLN A 332 -14.57 6.22 -9.00
C GLN A 332 -14.79 7.63 -9.57
N SER A 333 -13.79 8.17 -10.28
CA SER A 333 -13.89 9.50 -10.90
C SER A 333 -14.98 9.63 -11.98
N GLY A 334 -15.41 8.50 -12.56
CA GLY A 334 -16.32 8.48 -13.72
C GLY A 334 -15.69 8.98 -15.02
N VAL A 335 -14.39 9.34 -15.05
CA VAL A 335 -13.72 9.80 -16.27
C VAL A 335 -13.70 8.70 -17.33
N ASN A 336 -13.94 9.09 -18.59
CA ASN A 336 -13.90 8.16 -19.72
C ASN A 336 -12.46 7.64 -19.92
N ALA A 337 -12.31 6.33 -20.17
CA ALA A 337 -11.01 5.70 -20.42
C ALA A 337 -10.25 6.37 -21.57
N ALA A 338 -10.95 6.80 -22.62
CA ALA A 338 -10.37 7.49 -23.76
C ALA A 338 -9.61 8.77 -23.36
N SER A 339 -10.05 9.45 -22.30
CA SER A 339 -9.40 10.68 -21.79
C SER A 339 -8.00 10.44 -21.22
N PHE A 340 -7.65 9.21 -20.84
CA PHE A 340 -6.30 8.86 -20.37
C PHE A 340 -5.32 8.59 -21.52
N ILE A 341 -5.85 8.21 -22.68
CA ILE A 341 -5.07 7.80 -23.86
C ILE A 341 -5.03 8.92 -24.90
N SER A 342 -5.96 9.88 -24.84
CA SER A 342 -6.04 10.97 -25.80
C SER A 342 -4.83 11.91 -25.74
N ASN A 343 -4.56 12.57 -26.86
CA ASN A 343 -3.54 13.61 -26.94
C ASN A 343 -3.89 14.85 -26.08
N GLU A 344 -5.15 15.00 -25.68
CA GLU A 344 -5.66 16.10 -24.83
C GLU A 344 -5.78 15.72 -23.34
N ARG A 345 -5.26 14.57 -22.92
CA ARG A 345 -5.29 14.09 -21.53
C ARG A 345 -4.84 15.12 -20.50
N ASP A 346 -3.92 15.99 -20.89
CA ASP A 346 -3.38 17.09 -20.08
C ASP A 346 -4.38 18.23 -19.85
N ASN A 347 -5.53 18.24 -20.51
CA ASN A 347 -6.62 19.17 -20.19
C ASN A 347 -7.69 18.46 -19.35
N THR A 348 -7.94 17.18 -19.63
CA THR A 348 -9.04 16.43 -19.00
C THR A 348 -8.75 15.91 -17.60
N LEU A 349 -7.53 15.43 -17.32
CA LEU A 349 -7.22 14.79 -16.03
C LEU A 349 -6.92 15.82 -14.94
N SER A 350 -7.64 15.80 -13.82
CA SER A 350 -7.34 16.68 -12.68
C SER A 350 -5.95 16.38 -12.08
N GLY A 351 -5.32 17.37 -11.42
CA GLY A 351 -4.02 17.20 -10.76
C GLY A 351 -4.02 16.10 -9.70
N ILE A 352 -5.18 15.86 -9.08
CA ILE A 352 -5.38 14.88 -8.00
C ILE A 352 -5.09 13.43 -8.42
N PHE A 353 -5.17 13.09 -9.71
CA PHE A 353 -4.76 11.77 -10.19
C PHE A 353 -3.28 11.52 -9.97
N PHE A 354 -2.46 12.53 -10.26
CA PHE A 354 -1.01 12.46 -10.09
C PHE A 354 -0.64 12.51 -8.60
N GLU A 355 -1.40 13.26 -7.79
CA GLU A 355 -1.21 13.29 -6.34
C GLU A 355 -1.52 11.94 -5.69
N ASN A 356 -2.64 11.31 -6.06
CA ASN A 356 -2.98 9.98 -5.58
C ASN A 356 -1.98 8.93 -6.10
N TYR A 357 -1.49 9.06 -7.33
CA TYR A 357 -0.41 8.23 -7.85
C TYR A 357 0.85 8.32 -6.99
N VAL A 358 1.33 9.55 -6.71
CA VAL A 358 2.49 9.80 -5.85
C VAL A 358 2.26 9.27 -4.43
N ALA A 359 1.07 9.47 -3.87
CA ALA A 359 0.69 8.91 -2.57
C ALA A 359 0.84 7.38 -2.55
N ASN A 360 0.43 6.69 -3.61
CA ASN A 360 0.52 5.23 -3.72
C ASN A 360 1.98 4.76 -3.78
N GLU A 361 2.83 5.42 -4.59
CA GLU A 361 4.26 5.08 -4.69
C GLU A 361 5.00 5.28 -3.36
N LEU A 362 4.72 6.38 -2.66
CA LEU A 362 5.28 6.66 -1.33
C LEU A 362 4.81 5.63 -0.30
N SER A 363 3.50 5.39 -0.20
CA SER A 363 2.92 4.43 0.74
C SER A 363 3.39 2.99 0.49
N ALA A 364 3.53 2.56 -0.76
CA ALA A 364 4.01 1.23 -1.11
C ALA A 364 5.45 0.97 -0.63
N ASN A 365 6.24 2.03 -0.48
CA ASN A 365 7.59 2.01 0.08
C ASN A 365 7.62 2.21 1.61
N GLY A 366 6.47 2.32 2.27
CA GLY A 366 6.36 2.45 3.73
C GLY A 366 6.58 3.88 4.25
N LEU A 367 6.60 4.88 3.36
CA LEU A 367 6.70 6.28 3.75
C LEU A 367 5.33 6.77 4.25
N LYS A 368 5.34 7.45 5.41
CA LYS A 368 4.15 8.12 5.91
C LYS A 368 3.88 9.37 5.09
N LEU A 369 2.61 9.66 4.85
CA LEU A 369 2.20 10.82 4.06
C LEU A 369 1.93 12.00 4.99
N PHE A 370 2.55 13.13 4.67
CA PHE A 370 2.32 14.40 5.32
C PHE A 370 2.28 15.47 4.25
N TYR A 371 1.44 16.49 4.40
CA TYR A 371 1.42 17.66 3.51
C TYR A 371 1.66 18.93 4.32
N TRP A 372 2.06 20.00 3.65
CA TRP A 372 2.33 21.28 4.30
C TRP A 372 1.45 22.38 3.71
N ARG A 373 0.89 23.22 4.58
CA ARG A 373 0.16 24.43 4.20
C ARG A 373 0.73 25.61 4.97
N GLY A 374 1.14 26.64 4.23
CA GLY A 374 1.60 27.92 4.76
C GLY A 374 0.60 29.04 4.50
N LYS A 375 1.02 30.28 4.79
CA LYS A 375 0.21 31.48 4.59
C LYS A 375 -0.09 31.78 3.12
N SER A 376 -1.24 32.40 2.88
CA SER A 376 -1.75 32.77 1.55
C SER A 376 -1.82 31.58 0.60
N ASP A 377 -2.42 30.48 1.09
CA ASP A 377 -2.71 29.25 0.34
C ASP A 377 -1.51 28.61 -0.36
N SER A 378 -0.29 28.82 0.16
CA SER A 378 0.85 28.04 -0.29
C SER A 378 0.77 26.63 0.27
N GLU A 379 0.88 25.65 -0.62
CA GLU A 379 0.77 24.25 -0.28
C GLU A 379 1.87 23.44 -0.97
N LEU A 380 2.31 22.37 -0.30
CA LEU A 380 3.12 21.30 -0.85
C LEU A 380 2.39 19.98 -0.60
N GLU A 381 2.21 19.18 -1.65
CA GLU A 381 1.38 17.98 -1.62
C GLU A 381 1.94 16.92 -0.67
N PHE A 382 3.27 16.75 -0.62
CA PHE A 382 3.90 15.85 0.35
C PHE A 382 5.20 16.41 0.95
N ILE A 383 5.47 16.07 2.21
CA ILE A 383 6.76 16.28 2.88
C ILE A 383 7.24 14.93 3.39
N VAL A 384 8.44 14.53 2.98
CA VAL A 384 9.07 13.28 3.42
C VAL A 384 10.29 13.60 4.26
N GLU A 385 10.41 12.93 5.39
CA GLU A 385 11.64 12.88 6.18
C GLU A 385 12.40 11.60 5.81
N SER A 386 13.67 11.76 5.43
CA SER A 386 14.54 10.65 5.08
C SER A 386 15.97 10.96 5.50
N ASN A 387 16.62 10.04 6.24
CA ASN A 387 17.97 10.23 6.79
C ASN A 387 18.16 11.59 7.50
N ASN A 388 17.20 11.98 8.36
CA ASN A 388 17.15 13.27 9.09
C ASN A 388 17.16 14.52 8.18
N LYS A 389 16.76 14.38 6.92
CA LYS A 389 16.61 15.46 5.95
C LYS A 389 15.15 15.56 5.49
N LEU A 390 14.71 16.78 5.21
CA LEU A 390 13.37 17.03 4.67
C LEU A 390 13.42 17.16 3.14
N PHE A 391 12.48 16.49 2.49
CA PHE A 391 12.26 16.50 1.06
C PHE A 391 10.82 16.95 0.78
N PRO A 392 10.60 18.25 0.49
CA PRO A 392 9.31 18.71 0.01
C PRO A 392 9.05 18.20 -1.40
N ILE A 393 7.87 17.65 -1.63
CA ILE A 393 7.42 17.10 -2.91
C ILE A 393 6.24 17.92 -3.40
N ASP A 394 6.37 18.45 -4.60
CA ASP A 394 5.32 19.20 -5.29
C ASP A 394 4.92 18.46 -6.56
N VAL A 395 3.63 18.15 -6.69
CA VAL A 395 3.10 17.34 -7.79
C VAL A 395 2.43 18.26 -8.81
N LYS A 396 3.05 18.39 -9.98
CA LYS A 396 2.56 19.23 -11.07
C LYS A 396 2.07 18.40 -12.24
N LYS A 397 0.80 18.60 -12.61
CA LYS A 397 0.23 18.11 -13.87
C LYS A 397 1.03 18.56 -15.11
N GLY A 398 1.65 19.75 -15.06
CA GLY A 398 2.36 20.35 -16.19
C GLY A 398 3.65 21.07 -15.81
N ARG A 399 4.01 22.09 -16.59
CA ARG A 399 5.29 22.82 -16.47
C ARG A 399 5.37 23.81 -15.30
N GLY A 400 4.33 23.89 -14.45
CA GLY A 400 4.16 24.92 -13.41
C GLY A 400 5.36 25.13 -12.49
N THR A 401 5.52 26.35 -11.99
CA THR A 401 6.60 26.75 -11.07
C THR A 401 6.27 26.37 -9.62
N LEU A 402 7.32 26.21 -8.80
CA LEU A 402 7.26 25.87 -7.38
C LEU A 402 7.02 27.12 -6.51
N ASN A 403 5.88 27.79 -6.70
CA ASN A 403 5.59 29.08 -6.04
C ASN A 403 5.54 28.97 -4.50
N SER A 404 5.13 27.80 -3.98
CA SER A 404 5.06 27.52 -2.54
C SER A 404 6.43 27.27 -1.90
N LEU A 405 7.45 26.89 -2.68
CA LEU A 405 8.74 26.46 -2.14
C LEU A 405 9.46 27.59 -1.43
N ASN A 406 9.43 28.81 -1.98
CA ASN A 406 10.10 29.95 -1.37
C ASN A 406 9.54 30.22 0.04
N LYS A 407 8.22 30.10 0.23
CA LYS A 407 7.56 30.27 1.54
C LYS A 407 7.85 29.11 2.50
N PHE A 408 7.99 27.91 1.97
CA PHE A 408 8.42 26.77 2.76
C PHE A 408 9.87 26.97 3.26
N ALA A 409 10.75 27.42 2.37
CA ALA A 409 12.17 27.67 2.63
C ALA A 409 12.43 28.75 3.68
N THR A 410 11.54 29.74 3.82
CA THR A 410 11.69 30.77 4.86
C THR A 410 11.52 30.23 6.28
N HIS A 411 10.76 29.15 6.44
CA HIS A 411 10.43 28.58 7.75
C HIS A 411 11.12 27.25 8.02
N ASN A 412 11.56 26.53 6.98
CA ASN A 412 12.00 25.15 7.08
C ASN A 412 13.31 24.93 6.31
N LYS A 413 14.26 24.24 6.95
CA LYS A 413 15.46 23.73 6.27
C LYS A 413 15.13 22.42 5.58
N PHE A 414 15.57 22.28 4.34
CA PHE A 414 15.37 21.09 3.52
C PHE A 414 16.61 20.82 2.65
N GLU A 415 16.77 19.59 2.19
CA GLU A 415 17.91 19.20 1.35
C GLU A 415 17.75 19.78 -0.07
N PHE A 416 16.70 19.35 -0.75
CA PHE A 416 16.21 19.86 -2.03
C PHE A 416 14.72 19.51 -2.19
N ALA A 417 14.03 20.24 -3.05
CA ALA A 417 12.65 19.98 -3.40
C ALA A 417 12.54 19.02 -4.59
N ILE A 418 11.54 18.13 -4.55
CA ILE A 418 11.24 17.18 -5.61
C ILE A 418 10.00 17.69 -6.34
N LYS A 419 10.20 18.19 -7.56
CA LYS A 419 9.11 18.55 -8.47
C LYS A 419 8.75 17.32 -9.30
N VAL A 420 7.63 16.69 -9.01
CA VAL A 420 7.14 15.55 -9.79
C VAL A 420 6.25 16.07 -10.92
N SER A 421 6.60 15.83 -12.18
CA SER A 421 5.78 16.30 -13.30
C SER A 421 5.96 15.47 -14.57
N LYS A 422 5.32 15.91 -15.66
CA LYS A 422 5.56 15.37 -17.01
C LYS A 422 6.88 15.83 -17.65
N ASN A 423 7.64 16.70 -16.98
CA ASN A 423 8.91 17.15 -17.53
C ASN A 423 9.96 16.04 -17.42
N ASN A 424 10.99 16.13 -18.24
CA ASN A 424 12.14 15.25 -18.13
C ASN A 424 12.97 15.59 -16.89
N TYR A 425 13.89 14.68 -16.54
CA TYR A 425 14.79 14.87 -15.42
C TYR A 425 15.63 16.16 -15.58
N GLY A 426 15.82 16.87 -14.47
CA GLY A 426 16.76 17.98 -14.41
C GLY A 426 16.90 18.52 -12.99
N TYR A 427 18.07 19.06 -12.67
CA TYR A 427 18.35 19.66 -11.37
C TYR A 427 18.75 21.12 -11.50
N ASP A 428 18.07 21.99 -10.76
CA ASP A 428 18.44 23.39 -10.57
C ASP A 428 19.12 23.53 -9.20
N ALA A 429 20.45 23.66 -9.22
CA ALA A 429 21.26 23.82 -8.00
C ALA A 429 21.02 25.17 -7.29
N ASN A 430 20.63 26.22 -8.02
CA ASN A 430 20.39 27.54 -7.45
C ASN A 430 19.10 27.55 -6.63
N GLN A 431 18.05 26.89 -7.15
CA GLN A 431 16.76 26.79 -6.47
C GLN A 431 16.65 25.55 -5.57
N LYS A 432 17.62 24.62 -5.64
CA LYS A 432 17.59 23.30 -5.01
C LYS A 432 16.35 22.50 -5.41
N ILE A 433 16.06 22.44 -6.71
CA ILE A 433 14.88 21.75 -7.25
C ILE A 433 15.31 20.62 -8.18
N ALA A 434 14.96 19.38 -7.81
CA ALA A 434 15.00 18.24 -8.71
C ALA A 434 13.66 18.05 -9.41
N THR A 435 13.66 18.21 -10.73
CA THR A 435 12.52 17.82 -11.56
C THR A 435 12.62 16.32 -11.83
N MET A 436 11.65 15.57 -11.32
CA MET A 436 11.53 14.13 -11.49
C MET A 436 10.33 13.83 -12.39
N PRO A 437 10.50 13.16 -13.54
CA PRO A 437 9.37 12.66 -14.32
C PRO A 437 8.54 11.68 -13.49
N PHE A 438 7.23 11.60 -13.74
CA PHE A 438 6.35 10.66 -13.03
C PHE A 438 6.88 9.22 -13.00
N TYR A 439 7.45 8.75 -14.12
CA TYR A 439 7.99 7.40 -14.23
C TYR A 439 9.24 7.12 -13.37
N PHE A 440 9.84 8.14 -12.73
CA PHE A 440 10.91 7.97 -11.74
C PHE A 440 10.40 7.75 -10.32
N MET A 441 9.12 8.05 -10.05
CA MET A 441 8.58 7.98 -8.68
C MET A 441 8.75 6.64 -7.96
N PRO A 442 8.63 5.46 -8.62
CA PRO A 442 8.88 4.18 -7.94
C PRO A 442 10.29 4.07 -7.36
N PHE A 443 11.28 4.65 -8.03
CA PHE A 443 12.68 4.65 -7.59
C PHE A 443 12.95 5.73 -6.55
N VAL A 444 12.43 6.95 -6.78
CA VAL A 444 12.52 8.06 -5.81
C VAL A 444 11.94 7.66 -4.45
N ALA A 445 10.76 7.01 -4.45
CA ALA A 445 10.13 6.54 -3.22
C ALA A 445 10.95 5.44 -2.53
N GLY A 446 11.60 4.55 -3.31
CA GLY A 446 12.53 3.54 -2.79
C GLY A 446 13.74 4.15 -2.10
N ASP A 447 14.40 5.12 -2.74
CA ASP A 447 15.58 5.80 -2.19
C ASP A 447 15.25 6.68 -0.99
N LEU A 448 14.09 7.35 -1.00
CA LEU A 448 13.58 8.07 0.17
C LEU A 448 13.34 7.11 1.35
N ALA A 449 12.79 5.92 1.13
CA ALA A 449 12.60 4.93 2.19
C ALA A 449 13.93 4.34 2.69
N ALA A 450 14.93 4.21 1.81
CA ALA A 450 16.25 3.69 2.15
C ALA A 450 17.21 4.73 2.76
N GLY A 451 16.91 6.04 2.63
CA GLY A 451 17.81 7.10 3.10
C GLY A 451 18.96 7.40 2.14
N THR A 452 18.84 6.99 0.88
CA THR A 452 19.90 6.99 -0.15
C THR A 452 19.66 7.98 -1.28
N LEU A 453 18.59 8.78 -1.22
CA LEU A 453 18.27 9.73 -2.30
C LEU A 453 19.32 10.84 -2.38
N GLU A 454 19.95 10.95 -3.54
CA GLU A 454 20.96 11.96 -3.87
C GLU A 454 20.73 12.51 -5.28
N ILE A 455 21.22 13.72 -5.56
CA ILE A 455 21.15 14.37 -6.87
C ILE A 455 22.51 14.48 -7.53
#